data_AF-A0A7S0AJN9-F1
#
_entry.id   AF-A0A7S0AJN9-F1
#
_cell.length_a   1.000
_cell.length_b   1.000
_cell.length_c   1.000
_cell.angle_alpha   90.00
_cell.angle_beta   90.00
_cell.angle_gamma   90.00
#
_symmetry.space_group_name_H-M   'P 1'
#
loop_
_entity.id
_entity.type
_entity.pdbx_description
1 polymer ?
#
loop_
_entity_poly.entity_id
_entity_poly.type
_entity_poly.pdbx_seq_one_letter_code
_entity_poly.pdbx_strand_id
1 'polypeptide(L)'
;DSPTSHELTFWAQMAERIGAHTFVADTFSSLGGLSETELKEMFHSDTSKYLSRIRAAINHVKTIPGVDPTNVALFGSGFGGTGAMYYALETGVSGIAAEDNVKAIANFGGELNKVANATIGM
;
A
#
# COMPACT_ATOMS: atom_id res chain seq x y z
N ASP A 1 -17.90 3.37 15.53
CA ASP A 1 -17.06 2.56 14.64
C ASP A 1 -16.91 3.24 13.29
N SER A 2 -15.67 3.53 12.88
CA SER A 2 -15.41 4.02 11.53
C SER A 2 -15.38 2.82 10.56
N PRO A 3 -15.73 3.01 9.28
CA PRO A 3 -15.65 1.94 8.28
C PRO A 3 -14.26 1.26 8.23
N THR A 4 -13.22 2.06 8.46
CA THR A 4 -11.82 1.64 8.49
C THR A 4 -11.51 0.63 9.62
N SER A 5 -12.15 0.74 10.78
CA SER A 5 -11.86 -0.17 11.91
C SER A 5 -12.40 -1.58 11.67
N HIS A 6 -13.53 -1.72 10.97
CA HIS A 6 -14.09 -3.02 10.60
C HIS A 6 -13.23 -3.73 9.55
N GLU A 7 -12.76 -3.02 8.52
CA GLU A 7 -11.91 -3.60 7.48
C GLU A 7 -10.56 -4.06 8.04
N LEU A 8 -9.92 -3.24 8.88
CA LEU A 8 -8.66 -3.62 9.54
C LEU A 8 -8.83 -4.85 10.45
N THR A 9 -9.95 -4.92 11.16
CA THR A 9 -10.27 -6.08 12.02
C THR A 9 -10.47 -7.35 11.18
N PHE A 10 -11.18 -7.25 10.06
CA PHE A 10 -11.37 -8.37 9.14
C PHE A 10 -10.02 -8.89 8.61
N TRP A 11 -9.13 -8.01 8.15
CA TRP A 11 -7.82 -8.41 7.62
C TRP A 11 -6.91 -9.03 8.69
N ALA A 12 -6.90 -8.46 9.90
CA ALA A 12 -6.16 -9.03 11.02
C ALA A 12 -6.65 -10.45 11.37
N GLN A 13 -7.96 -10.66 11.41
CA GLN A 13 -8.55 -11.99 11.66
C GLN A 13 -8.26 -12.98 10.53
N MET A 14 -8.29 -12.53 9.27
CA MET A 14 -7.98 -13.38 8.13
C MET A 14 -6.52 -13.83 8.14
N ALA A 15 -5.59 -12.91 8.42
CA ALA A 15 -4.18 -13.20 8.54
C ALA A 15 -3.89 -14.18 9.67
N GLU A 16 -4.51 -14.00 10.85
CA GLU A 16 -4.40 -14.93 11.97
C GLU A 16 -4.85 -16.35 11.57
N ARG A 17 -5.98 -16.47 10.86
CA ARG A 17 -6.49 -17.77 10.38
C ARG A 17 -5.55 -18.51 9.44
N ILE A 18 -4.75 -17.80 8.66
CA ILE A 18 -3.79 -18.38 7.72
C ILE A 18 -2.36 -18.43 8.29
N GLY A 19 -2.17 -18.05 9.56
CA GLY A 19 -0.86 -18.04 10.22
C GLY A 19 0.08 -16.93 9.74
N ALA A 20 -0.47 -15.84 9.19
CA ALA A 20 0.30 -14.69 8.72
C ALA A 20 0.38 -13.57 9.78
N HIS A 21 1.50 -12.87 9.81
CA HIS A 21 1.62 -11.62 10.56
C HIS A 21 0.96 -10.46 9.82
N THR A 22 0.18 -9.63 10.53
CA THR A 22 -0.45 -8.42 9.96
C THR A 22 0.28 -7.17 10.42
N PHE A 23 0.45 -6.22 9.51
CA PHE A 23 0.92 -4.87 9.81
C PHE A 23 0.04 -3.85 9.11
N VAL A 24 -0.45 -2.86 9.85
CA VAL A 24 -1.24 -1.75 9.31
C VAL A 24 -0.31 -0.56 9.09
N ALA A 25 -0.09 -0.22 7.83
CA ALA A 25 0.82 0.86 7.46
C ALA A 25 0.15 2.23 7.59
N ASP A 26 0.77 3.13 8.35
CA ASP A 26 0.41 4.54 8.33
C ASP A 26 1.17 5.28 7.22
N THR A 27 0.47 5.53 6.12
CA THR A 27 1.05 6.20 4.96
C THR A 27 0.78 7.71 4.93
N PHE A 28 0.04 8.28 5.90
CA PHE A 28 -0.47 9.66 5.84
C PHE A 28 0.06 10.57 6.97
N SER A 29 0.17 10.08 8.20
CA SER A 29 0.19 10.93 9.41
C SER A 29 1.43 11.82 9.59
N SER A 30 2.55 11.53 8.93
CA SER A 30 3.79 12.31 9.13
C SER A 30 3.86 13.60 8.28
N LEU A 31 2.78 13.97 7.58
CA LEU A 31 2.74 15.08 6.61
C LEU A 31 1.92 16.27 7.13
N GLY A 32 2.00 16.51 8.45
CA GLY A 32 1.09 17.35 9.23
C GLY A 32 0.60 18.64 8.56
N GLY A 33 -0.67 18.95 8.80
CA GLY A 33 -1.32 20.20 8.35
C GLY A 33 -2.16 20.07 7.07
N LEU A 34 -2.09 18.94 6.37
CA LEU A 34 -2.89 18.67 5.17
C LEU A 34 -4.11 17.79 5.48
N SER A 35 -5.23 18.08 4.84
CA SER A 35 -6.42 17.22 4.83
C SER A 35 -6.16 15.92 4.06
N GLU A 36 -6.99 14.91 4.28
CA GLU A 36 -6.90 13.64 3.55
C GLU A 36 -7.00 13.83 2.03
N THR A 37 -7.86 14.76 1.57
CA THR A 37 -7.99 15.09 0.14
C THR A 37 -6.69 15.66 -0.42
N GLU A 38 -6.08 16.64 0.26
CA GLU A 38 -4.81 17.25 -0.18
C GLU A 38 -3.67 16.23 -0.20
N LEU A 39 -3.65 15.29 0.76
CA LEU A 39 -2.68 14.21 0.80
C LEU A 39 -2.86 13.25 -0.40
N LYS A 40 -4.10 12.88 -0.72
CA LYS A 40 -4.40 12.03 -1.89
C LYS A 40 -4.03 12.71 -3.20
N GLU A 41 -4.36 13.99 -3.36
CA GLU A 41 -4.00 14.77 -4.54
C GLU A 41 -2.48 14.88 -4.70
N MET A 42 -1.76 15.19 -3.62
CA MET A 42 -0.30 15.22 -3.62
C MET A 42 0.27 13.85 -4.01
N PHE A 43 -0.24 12.75 -3.45
CA PHE A 43 0.25 11.41 -3.75
C PHE A 43 -0.10 10.93 -5.17
N HIS A 44 -1.18 11.42 -5.77
CA HIS A 44 -1.43 11.22 -7.20
C HIS A 44 -0.48 12.03 -8.08
N SER A 45 -0.11 13.24 -7.64
CA SER A 45 0.81 14.12 -8.39
C SER A 45 2.28 13.68 -8.28
N ASP A 46 2.63 13.04 -7.16
CA ASP A 46 3.96 12.51 -6.88
C ASP A 46 3.82 11.07 -6.35
N THR A 47 3.57 10.16 -7.30
CA THR A 47 3.37 8.75 -6.98
C THR A 47 4.62 8.12 -6.37
N SER A 48 5.81 8.59 -6.75
CA SER A 48 7.09 8.15 -6.17
C SER A 48 7.16 8.43 -4.68
N LYS A 49 6.67 9.59 -4.23
CA LYS A 49 6.57 9.91 -2.80
C LYS A 49 5.63 8.95 -2.06
N TYR A 50 4.48 8.62 -2.64
CA TYR A 50 3.57 7.66 -2.00
C TYR A 50 4.19 6.26 -1.91
N LEU A 51 4.77 5.79 -3.02
CA LEU A 51 5.47 4.51 -3.11
C LEU A 51 6.62 4.38 -2.12
N SER A 52 7.38 5.46 -1.89
CA SER A 52 8.46 5.47 -0.89
C SER A 52 7.95 5.11 0.52
N ARG A 53 6.73 5.52 0.87
CA ARG A 53 6.12 5.25 2.18
C ARG A 53 5.63 3.80 2.26
N ILE A 54 5.10 3.26 1.17
CA ILE A 54 4.72 1.84 1.06
C ILE A 54 5.97 0.95 1.18
N ARG A 55 7.08 1.29 0.50
CA ARG A 55 8.36 0.58 0.63
C ARG A 55 8.89 0.64 2.06
N ALA A 56 8.82 1.79 2.72
CA ALA A 56 9.24 1.92 4.12
C ALA A 56 8.44 0.98 5.05
N ALA A 57 7.12 0.87 4.83
CA ALA A 57 6.28 -0.08 5.58
C ALA A 57 6.66 -1.54 5.29
N ILE A 58 6.84 -1.92 4.02
CA ILE A 58 7.26 -3.26 3.62
C ILE A 58 8.62 -3.61 4.25
N ASN A 59 9.58 -2.68 4.20
CA ASN A 59 10.91 -2.86 4.78
C ASN A 59 10.85 -3.02 6.29
N HIS A 60 9.98 -2.26 6.98
CA HIS A 60 9.77 -2.44 8.40
C HIS A 60 9.18 -3.82 8.73
N VAL A 61 8.16 -4.27 8.00
CA VAL A 61 7.54 -5.60 8.21
C VAL A 61 8.57 -6.73 8.11
N LYS A 62 9.49 -6.65 7.15
CA LYS A 62 10.58 -7.63 6.98
C LYS A 62 11.53 -7.71 8.18
N THR A 63 11.55 -6.71 9.05
CA THR A 63 12.39 -6.72 10.28
C THR A 63 11.69 -7.32 11.50
N ILE A 64 10.38 -7.63 11.41
CA ILE A 64 9.61 -8.15 12.54
C ILE A 64 9.99 -9.62 12.77
N PRO A 65 10.34 -10.03 14.01
CA PRO A 65 10.63 -11.42 14.34
C PRO A 65 9.44 -12.35 13.98
N GLY A 66 9.71 -13.44 13.27
CA GLY A 66 8.70 -14.41 12.83
C GLY A 66 8.13 -14.15 11.43
N VAL A 67 8.41 -12.99 10.81
CA VAL A 67 8.04 -12.72 9.42
C VAL A 67 9.04 -13.36 8.46
N ASP A 68 8.54 -14.04 7.42
CA ASP A 68 9.33 -14.44 6.26
C ASP A 68 9.49 -13.24 5.30
N PRO A 69 10.69 -12.65 5.16
CA PRO A 69 10.88 -11.46 4.35
C PRO A 69 10.77 -11.73 2.84
N THR A 70 10.71 -12.99 2.42
CA THR A 70 10.57 -13.40 1.02
C THR A 70 9.12 -13.67 0.60
N ASN A 71 8.20 -13.66 1.56
CA ASN A 71 6.79 -14.01 1.38
C ASN A 71 5.87 -12.93 1.99
N VAL A 72 5.90 -11.74 1.40
CA VAL A 72 5.09 -10.59 1.83
C VAL A 72 3.91 -10.43 0.88
N ALA A 73 2.76 -10.01 1.42
CA ALA A 73 1.58 -9.64 0.64
C ALA A 73 1.12 -8.22 1.02
N LEU A 74 0.64 -7.47 0.02
CA LEU A 74 0.16 -6.09 0.20
C LEU A 74 -1.34 -6.00 -0.10
N PHE A 75 -2.11 -5.53 0.88
CA PHE A 75 -3.55 -5.36 0.77
C PHE A 75 -3.92 -3.90 1.00
N GLY A 76 -4.85 -3.38 0.21
CA GLY A 76 -5.30 -1.99 0.36
C GLY A 76 -6.78 -1.80 0.03
N SER A 77 -7.44 -0.96 0.82
CA SER A 77 -8.81 -0.50 0.62
C SER A 77 -8.83 0.99 0.26
N GLY A 78 -9.70 1.38 -0.68
CA GLY A 78 -9.81 2.75 -1.17
C GLY A 78 -8.46 3.27 -1.70
N PHE A 79 -7.97 4.39 -1.15
CA PHE A 79 -6.67 4.94 -1.54
C PHE A 79 -5.47 4.04 -1.20
N GLY A 80 -5.61 3.17 -0.18
CA GLY A 80 -4.64 2.11 0.07
C GLY A 80 -4.61 1.09 -1.07
N GLY A 81 -5.76 0.79 -1.67
CA GLY A 81 -5.87 -0.07 -2.85
C GLY A 81 -5.25 0.56 -4.10
N THR A 82 -5.42 1.87 -4.27
CA THR A 82 -4.68 2.65 -5.29
C THR A 82 -3.16 2.51 -5.08
N GLY A 83 -2.68 2.67 -3.84
CA GLY A 83 -1.25 2.52 -3.51
C GLY A 83 -0.70 1.11 -3.76
N ALA A 84 -1.48 0.09 -3.41
CA ALA A 84 -1.15 -1.30 -3.70
C ALA A 84 -0.94 -1.53 -5.21
N MET A 85 -1.77 -0.89 -6.06
CA MET A 85 -1.64 -1.00 -7.51
C MET A 85 -0.53 -0.15 -8.11
N TYR A 86 -0.27 1.03 -7.56
CA TYR A 86 0.94 1.77 -7.90
C TYR A 86 2.20 0.94 -7.63
N TYR A 87 2.24 0.22 -6.50
CA TYR A 87 3.37 -0.63 -6.15
C TYR A 87 3.48 -1.84 -7.09
N ALA A 88 2.36 -2.47 -7.46
CA ALA A 88 2.36 -3.57 -8.42
C ALA A 88 2.93 -3.18 -9.79
N LEU A 89 2.67 -1.93 -10.20
CA LEU A 89 3.05 -1.38 -11.50
C LEU A 89 4.23 -0.43 -11.38
N GLU A 90 5.01 -0.54 -10.30
CA GLU A 90 6.02 0.45 -9.91
C GLU A 90 7.05 0.74 -10.99
N THR A 91 7.41 -0.27 -11.79
CA THR A 91 8.30 -0.12 -12.94
C THR A 91 7.72 0.84 -13.98
N GLY A 92 6.41 0.73 -14.26
CA GLY A 92 5.70 1.60 -15.19
C GLY A 92 5.20 2.91 -14.57
N VAL A 93 5.38 3.13 -13.27
CA VAL A 93 4.90 4.33 -12.56
C VAL A 93 6.04 5.21 -12.07
N SER A 94 7.16 4.61 -11.65
CA SER A 94 8.32 5.29 -11.08
C SER A 94 9.66 4.89 -11.73
N GLY A 95 9.65 3.94 -12.67
CA GLY A 95 10.87 3.40 -13.28
C GLY A 95 11.66 2.45 -12.38
N ILE A 96 11.20 2.21 -11.14
CA ILE A 96 11.84 1.31 -10.18
C ILE A 96 11.10 -0.02 -10.20
N ALA A 97 11.83 -1.14 -10.27
CA ALA A 97 11.20 -2.45 -10.18
C ALA A 97 10.60 -2.68 -8.77
N ALA A 98 9.37 -3.17 -8.72
CA ALA A 98 8.79 -3.66 -7.48
C ALA A 98 9.67 -4.78 -6.89
N GLU A 99 9.76 -4.86 -5.56
CA GLU A 99 10.60 -5.89 -4.94
C GLU A 99 10.04 -7.30 -5.17
N ASP A 100 10.89 -8.23 -5.62
CA ASP A 100 10.55 -9.63 -5.93
C ASP A 100 9.94 -10.43 -4.76
N ASN A 101 10.01 -9.91 -3.54
CA ASN A 101 9.54 -10.55 -2.31
C ASN A 101 8.11 -10.19 -1.91
N VAL A 102 7.44 -9.30 -2.66
CA VAL A 102 5.98 -9.09 -2.54
C VAL A 102 5.28 -10.04 -3.53
N LYS A 103 4.69 -11.11 -3.00
CA LYS A 103 4.14 -12.24 -3.80
C LYS A 103 2.68 -12.07 -4.18
N ALA A 104 1.95 -11.26 -3.43
CA ALA A 104 0.53 -11.02 -3.69
C ALA A 104 0.19 -9.56 -3.42
N ILE A 105 -0.70 -9.03 -4.26
CA ILE A 105 -1.23 -7.68 -4.14
C ILE A 105 -2.74 -7.77 -4.35
N ALA A 106 -3.52 -7.12 -3.47
CA ALA A 106 -4.96 -7.06 -3.61
C ALA A 106 -5.48 -5.63 -3.44
N ASN A 107 -6.34 -5.23 -4.38
CA ASN A 107 -6.99 -3.94 -4.42
C ASN A 107 -8.48 -4.07 -4.13
N PHE A 108 -8.96 -3.36 -3.12
CA PHE A 108 -10.38 -3.26 -2.78
C PHE A 108 -10.84 -1.82 -2.94
N GLY A 109 -11.53 -1.51 -4.04
CA GLY A 109 -12.14 -0.20 -4.24
C GLY A 109 -11.15 0.96 -4.51
N GLY A 110 -9.92 0.67 -4.93
CA GLY A 110 -8.95 1.68 -5.36
C GLY A 110 -9.26 2.29 -6.73
N GLU A 111 -8.64 3.44 -7.00
CA GLU A 111 -8.89 4.30 -8.15
C GLU A 111 -8.13 3.84 -9.40
N LEU A 112 -8.53 2.71 -9.97
CA LEU A 112 -7.83 2.07 -11.10
C LEU A 112 -7.64 2.98 -12.33
N ASN A 113 -8.56 3.93 -12.57
CA ASN A 113 -8.42 4.91 -13.65
C ASN A 113 -7.20 5.83 -13.43
N LYS A 114 -6.94 6.24 -12.19
CA LYS A 114 -5.77 7.06 -11.84
C LYS A 114 -4.48 6.24 -11.95
N VAL A 115 -4.53 4.96 -11.56
CA VAL A 115 -3.42 4.02 -11.70
C VAL A 115 -3.03 3.83 -13.16
N ALA A 116 -4.01 3.54 -14.02
CA ALA A 116 -3.79 3.36 -15.45
C ALA A 116 -3.15 4.62 -16.07
N ASN A 117 -3.68 5.81 -15.77
CA ASN A 117 -3.15 7.06 -16.32
C ASN A 117 -1.70 7.33 -15.88
N ALA A 118 -1.34 7.02 -14.63
CA ALA A 118 0.03 7.17 -14.14
C ALA A 118 1.01 6.20 -14.82
N THR A 119 0.51 5.07 -15.33
CA THR A 119 1.32 4.05 -16.00
C THR A 119 1.46 4.30 -17.50
N ILE A 120 0.45 4.91 -18.13
CA ILE A 120 0.38 5.19 -19.58
C ILE A 120 1.02 6.56 -19.92
N GLY A 121 1.18 7.45 -18.94
CA GLY A 121 1.81 8.78 -19.11
C GLY A 121 3.33 8.76 -19.32
N MET A 122 3.91 7.59 -19.60
CA MET A 122 5.32 7.39 -19.96
C MET A 122 5.49 7.22 -21.47
#